data_AF-A0A3S4E3M2-F1
#
_entry.id   AF-A0A3S4E3M2-F1
#
_cell.length_a   1.000
_cell.length_b   1.000
_cell.length_c   1.000
_cell.angle_alpha   90.00
_cell.angle_beta   90.00
_cell.angle_gamma   90.00
#
_symmetry.space_group_name_H-M   'P 1'
#
loop_
_entity.id
_entity.type
_entity.pdbx_description
1 polymer ?
#
loop_
_entity_poly.entity_id
_entity_poly.type
_entity_poly.pdbx_seq_one_letter_code
_entity_poly.pdbx_strand_id
1 'polypeptide(L)'
;MTTFYRLSVAAIERETADAVAITLRVPEELKGHYRYTPGQHLTLKAQMNGEELRRCYSICSAPQEGLLQIGVKAVEQGRFSSFVNQALQVGDALE
;
A
#
# COMPACT_ATOMS: atom_id res chain seq x y z
N MET A 1 17.00 7.54 -8.62
CA MET A 1 16.66 7.43 -7.19
C MET A 1 15.17 7.23 -7.07
N THR A 2 14.73 6.24 -6.30
CA THR A 2 13.30 6.04 -5.99
C THR A 2 12.88 7.08 -4.96
N THR A 3 11.88 7.88 -5.29
CA THR A 3 11.31 8.88 -4.37
C THR A 3 10.14 8.24 -3.64
N PHE A 4 10.10 8.38 -2.32
CA PHE A 4 9.00 7.90 -1.50
C PHE A 4 8.11 9.08 -1.10
N TYR A 5 6.80 8.89 -1.18
CA TYR A 5 5.82 9.89 -0.77
C TYR A 5 4.95 9.29 0.32
N ARG A 6 4.76 10.05 1.39
CA ARG A 6 3.89 9.65 2.48
C ARG A 6 2.42 9.76 2.05
N LEU A 7 1.74 8.64 1.92
CA LEU A 7 0.32 8.54 1.58
C LEU A 7 -0.47 8.00 2.78
N SER A 8 -1.64 8.57 3.03
CA SER A 8 -2.56 8.06 4.06
C SER A 8 -3.39 6.91 3.51
N VAL A 9 -3.63 5.89 4.33
CA VAL A 9 -4.57 4.81 4.06
C VAL A 9 -5.98 5.38 4.06
N ALA A 10 -6.64 5.34 2.91
CA ALA A 10 -8.01 5.82 2.75
C ALA A 10 -9.03 4.77 3.16
N ALA A 11 -8.75 3.50 2.87
CA ALA A 11 -9.65 2.39 3.13
C ALA A 11 -8.86 1.07 3.22
N ILE A 12 -9.39 0.12 3.99
CA ILE A 12 -8.86 -1.24 4.14
C ILE A 12 -10.05 -2.20 4.03
N GLU A 13 -10.06 -3.02 2.98
CA GLU A 13 -11.09 -4.02 2.75
C GLU A 13 -10.53 -5.42 3.00
N ARG A 14 -11.25 -6.24 3.78
CA ARG A 14 -10.87 -7.65 3.99
C ARG A 14 -11.42 -8.50 2.87
N GLU A 15 -10.55 -8.98 1.99
CA GLU A 15 -10.92 -9.82 0.84
C GLU A 15 -11.00 -11.30 1.22
N THR A 16 -10.10 -11.77 2.10
CA THR A 16 -10.07 -13.15 2.60
C THR A 16 -9.70 -13.17 4.08
N ALA A 17 -9.71 -14.34 4.73
CA ALA A 17 -9.25 -14.50 6.11
C ALA A 17 -7.79 -14.04 6.33
N ASP A 18 -6.97 -14.06 5.27
CA ASP A 18 -5.55 -13.78 5.30
C ASP A 18 -5.11 -12.67 4.33
N ALA A 19 -6.03 -11.94 3.70
CA ALA A 19 -5.68 -10.88 2.76
C ALA A 19 -6.58 -9.65 2.88
N VAL A 20 -5.98 -8.48 2.67
CA VAL A 20 -6.65 -7.19 2.60
C VAL A 20 -6.32 -6.47 1.30
N ALA A 21 -7.26 -5.68 0.79
CA ALA A 21 -6.99 -4.61 -0.13
C ALA A 21 -6.80 -3.30 0.66
N ILE A 22 -5.80 -2.51 0.28
CA ILE A 22 -5.55 -1.19 0.87
C ILE A 22 -5.68 -0.16 -0.23
N THR A 23 -6.51 0.85 0.00
CA THR A 23 -6.60 2.04 -0.85
C THR A 23 -5.76 3.16 -0.24
N LEU A 24 -4.81 3.70 -1.00
CA LEU A 24 -4.00 4.86 -0.62
C LEU A 24 -4.61 6.13 -1.20
N ARG A 25 -4.71 7.16 -0.35
CA ARG A 25 -5.10 8.51 -0.80
C ARG A 25 -3.90 9.17 -1.45
N VAL A 26 -4.00 9.43 -2.75
CA VAL A 26 -3.02 10.24 -3.50
C VAL A 26 -3.49 11.69 -3.54
N PRO A 27 -2.77 12.64 -2.90
CA PRO A 27 -3.04 14.07 -3.01
C PRO A 27 -3.02 14.56 -4.47
N GLU A 28 -3.74 15.63 -4.76
CA GLU A 28 -3.88 16.17 -6.14
C GLU A 28 -2.52 16.48 -6.75
N GLU A 29 -1.63 17.08 -5.97
CA GLU A 29 -0.27 17.44 -6.35
C GLU A 29 0.60 16.23 -6.70
N LEU A 30 0.26 15.04 -6.19
CA LEU A 30 1.02 13.80 -6.44
C LEU A 30 0.39 12.92 -7.52
N LYS A 31 -0.82 13.20 -8.00
CA LYS A 31 -1.49 12.37 -9.01
C LYS A 31 -0.63 12.14 -10.26
N GLY A 32 0.14 13.15 -10.68
CA GLY A 32 1.07 13.02 -11.80
C GLY A 32 2.15 11.96 -11.61
N HIS A 33 2.62 11.76 -10.37
CA HIS A 33 3.63 10.77 -10.01
C HIS A 33 3.08 9.34 -9.92
N TYR A 34 1.78 9.19 -9.67
CA TYR A 34 1.11 7.90 -9.51
C TYR A 34 0.30 7.50 -10.76
N ARG A 35 0.67 8.01 -11.93
CA ARG A 35 0.17 7.46 -13.20
C ARG A 35 0.94 6.16 -13.50
N TYR A 36 0.21 5.06 -13.63
CA TYR A 36 0.80 3.74 -13.87
C TYR A 36 0.16 3.03 -15.06
N THR A 37 0.88 2.06 -15.62
CA THR A 37 0.35 1.11 -16.59
C THR A 37 -0.03 -0.20 -15.90
N PRO A 38 -1.05 -0.93 -16.39
CA PRO A 38 -1.40 -2.24 -15.86
C PRO A 38 -0.18 -3.17 -15.78
N GLY A 39 -0.08 -3.92 -14.67
CA GLY A 39 1.06 -4.80 -14.38
C GLY A 39 2.20 -4.16 -13.58
N GLN A 40 2.17 -2.85 -13.34
CA GLN A 40 3.13 -2.18 -12.46
C GLN A 40 2.87 -2.42 -10.97
N HIS A 41 3.87 -2.10 -10.16
CA HIS A 41 3.87 -2.28 -8.72
C HIS A 41 4.37 -1.04 -7.99
N LEU A 42 3.97 -0.88 -6.73
CA LEU A 42 4.51 0.09 -5.80
C LEU A 42 5.56 -0.57 -4.91
N THR A 43 6.58 0.19 -4.52
CA THR A 43 7.44 -0.16 -3.40
C THR A 43 6.95 0.60 -2.19
N LEU A 44 6.39 -0.11 -1.22
CA LEU A 44 6.02 0.45 0.07
C LEU A 44 7.17 0.34 1.06
N LYS A 45 7.25 1.33 1.93
CA LYS A 45 8.22 1.49 3.00
C LYS A 45 7.47 1.81 4.30
N ALA A 46 7.79 1.06 5.35
CA ALA A 46 7.26 1.29 6.68
C ALA A 46 8.37 1.17 7.72
N GLN A 47 8.27 1.98 8.78
CA GLN A 47 9.13 1.90 9.95
C GLN A 47 8.47 0.99 10.98
N MET A 48 9.15 -0.10 11.36
CA MET A 48 8.63 -1.10 12.27
C MET A 48 9.70 -1.53 13.27
N ASN A 49 9.47 -1.26 14.57
CA ASN A 49 10.41 -1.57 15.66
C ASN A 49 11.82 -0.97 15.45
N GLY A 50 11.89 0.24 14.91
CA GLY A 50 13.16 0.93 14.62
C GLY A 50 13.87 0.44 13.35
N GLU A 51 13.26 -0.47 12.59
CA GLU A 51 13.78 -0.96 11.31
C GLU A 51 12.90 -0.53 10.14
N GLU A 52 13.56 -0.17 9.04
CA GLU A 52 12.89 0.12 7.79
C GLU A 52 12.62 -1.16 7.00
N LEU A 53 11.36 -1.41 6.68
CA LEU A 53 10.95 -2.52 5.83
C LEU A 53 10.43 -2.00 4.50
N ARG A 54 10.94 -2.57 3.40
CA ARG A 54 10.49 -2.26 2.03
C ARG A 54 9.92 -3.47 1.34
N ARG A 55 8.74 -3.37 0.73
CA ARG A 55 8.08 -4.47 0.01
C ARG A 55 7.41 -3.97 -1.26
N CYS A 56 7.42 -4.80 -2.29
CA CYS A 56 6.77 -4.48 -3.56
C CYS A 56 5.38 -5.13 -3.62
N TYR A 57 4.38 -4.37 -4.04
CA TYR A 57 3.00 -4.84 -4.23
C TYR A 57 2.47 -4.38 -5.58
N SER A 58 1.90 -5.32 -6.33
CA SER A 58 1.22 -5.01 -7.59
C SER A 58 0.00 -4.14 -7.33
N ILE A 59 -0.21 -3.16 -8.21
CA ILE A 59 -1.39 -2.31 -8.16
C ILE A 59 -2.57 -3.14 -8.70
N CYS A 60 -3.65 -3.23 -7.93
CA CYS A 60 -4.83 -4.04 -8.27
C CYS A 60 -6.06 -3.22 -8.67
N SER A 61 -5.91 -1.89 -8.79
CA SER A 61 -6.93 -0.96 -9.30
C SER A 61 -6.65 -0.58 -10.75
N ALA A 62 -7.67 -0.19 -11.50
CA ALA A 62 -7.49 0.30 -12.86
C ALA A 62 -7.08 1.80 -12.85
N PRO A 63 -6.16 2.25 -13.74
CA PRO A 63 -5.73 3.66 -13.78
C PRO A 63 -6.88 4.68 -13.92
N GLN A 64 -7.98 4.25 -14.55
CA GLN A 64 -9.18 5.06 -14.79
C GLN A 64 -10.11 5.19 -13.58
N GLU A 65 -9.94 4.35 -12.55
CA GLU A 65 -10.74 4.42 -11.31
C GLU A 65 -10.31 5.58 -10.41
N GLY A 66 -9.12 6.15 -10.64
CA GLY A 66 -8.57 7.24 -9.82
C GLY A 66 -8.21 6.80 -8.40
N LEU A 67 -8.16 5.49 -8.15
CA LEU A 67 -7.75 4.88 -6.90
C LEU A 67 -6.33 4.33 -7.04
N LEU A 68 -5.60 4.28 -5.92
CA LEU A 68 -4.33 3.59 -5.83
C LEU A 68 -4.46 2.47 -4.80
N GLN A 69 -4.78 1.27 -5.30
CA GLN A 69 -5.09 0.12 -4.47
C GLN A 69 -4.06 -1.00 -4.64
N ILE A 70 -3.69 -1.65 -3.55
CA ILE A 70 -2.84 -2.85 -3.53
C ILE A 70 -3.47 -3.97 -2.71
N GLY A 71 -3.16 -5.22 -3.06
CA GLY A 71 -3.54 -6.40 -2.27
C GLY A 71 -2.37 -6.90 -1.43
N VAL A 72 -2.61 -7.17 -0.15
CA VAL A 72 -1.60 -7.68 0.79
C VAL A 72 -2.11 -8.93 1.49
N LYS A 73 -1.54 -10.07 1.11
CA LYS A 73 -1.73 -11.36 1.79
C LYS A 73 -0.75 -11.48 2.97
N ALA A 74 -1.26 -11.84 4.14
CA ALA A 74 -0.48 -12.26 5.28
C ALA A 74 0.37 -13.49 4.93
N VAL A 75 1.64 -13.45 5.31
CA VAL A 75 2.57 -14.56 5.12
C VAL A 75 3.09 -14.94 6.49
N GLU A 76 3.25 -16.23 6.74
CA GLU A 76 3.83 -16.72 7.99
C GLU A 76 5.18 -16.04 8.25
N GLN A 77 5.38 -15.52 9.47
CA GLN A 77 6.56 -14.73 9.87
C GLN A 77 6.79 -13.43 9.07
N GLY A 78 5.85 -13.02 8.21
CA GLY A 78 5.91 -11.79 7.44
C GLY A 78 5.60 -10.57 8.30
N ARG A 79 6.63 -9.79 8.68
CA ARG A 79 6.47 -8.59 9.53
C ARG A 79 5.54 -7.53 8.91
N PHE A 80 5.81 -7.14 7.66
CA PHE A 80 5.03 -6.11 6.97
C PHE A 80 3.61 -6.58 6.65
N SER A 81 3.46 -7.78 6.10
CA SER A 81 2.14 -8.29 5.72
C SER A 81 1.25 -8.58 6.92
N SER A 82 1.83 -9.03 8.05
CA SER A 82 1.09 -9.18 9.31
C SER A 82 0.66 -7.83 9.87
N PHE A 83 1.54 -6.83 9.86
CA PHE A 83 1.19 -5.47 10.29
C PHE A 83 0.02 -4.89 9.49
N VAL A 84 0.10 -4.96 8.16
CA VAL A 84 -0.97 -4.53 7.28
C VAL A 84 -2.28 -5.26 7.59
N ASN A 85 -2.22 -6.57 7.84
CA ASN A 85 -3.43 -7.37 8.05
C ASN A 85 -4.04 -7.23 9.46
N GLN A 86 -3.28 -6.80 10.46
CA GLN A 86 -3.70 -6.90 11.88
C GLN A 86 -3.71 -5.56 12.62
N ALA A 87 -2.82 -4.63 12.26
CA ALA A 87 -2.57 -3.43 13.05
C ALA A 87 -2.74 -2.12 12.28
N LEU A 88 -2.57 -2.13 10.95
CA LEU A 88 -2.78 -0.95 10.11
C LEU A 88 -4.24 -0.50 10.15
N GLN A 89 -4.46 0.79 10.30
CA GLN A 89 -5.78 1.42 10.37
C GLN A 89 -5.97 2.46 9.27
N VAL A 90 -7.23 2.75 8.95
CA VAL A 90 -7.58 3.88 8.07
C VAL A 90 -7.08 5.18 8.73
N GLY A 91 -6.43 6.01 7.93
CA GLY A 91 -5.77 7.24 8.39
C GLY A 91 -4.28 7.08 8.70
N ASP A 92 -3.78 5.85 8.89
CA ASP A 92 -2.34 5.60 9.03
C ASP A 92 -1.59 5.98 7.74
N ALA A 93 -0.29 6.22 7.86
CA ALA A 93 0.53 6.62 6.74
C ALA A 93 1.55 5.54 6.36
N LEU A 94 1.70 5.33 5.06
CA LEU A 94 2.73 4.49 4.44
C LEU A 94 3.53 5.35 3.46
N GLU A 95 4.77 4.95 3.17
CA GLU A 95 5.66 5.64 2.23
C GLU A 95 5.96 4.81 0.98
#